data_AF-A0A7X8A4C9-F1
#
_entry.id   AF-A0A7X8A4C9-F1
#
_cell.length_a   1.000
_cell.length_b   1.000
_cell.length_c   1.000
_cell.angle_alpha   90.00
_cell.angle_beta   90.00
_cell.angle_gamma   90.00
#
_symmetry.space_group_name_H-M   'P 1'
#
loop_
_entity.id
_entity.type
_entity.pdbx_description
1 polymer ?
#
loop_
_entity_poly.entity_id
_entity_poly.type
_entity_poly.pdbx_seq_one_letter_code
_entity_poly.pdbx_strand_id
1 'polypeptide(L)' 'MTKKQTIKKATTAKKTKAAPPAPKLEDFIDEIRARANEIYIQRAGGPGDDLSDWLQAEREIKNKYNIK' A
#
# COMPACT_ATOMS: atom_id res chain seq x y z
N MET A 1 -13.81 -3.84 -28.39
CA MET A 1 -13.19 -5.07 -27.84
C MET A 1 -13.08 -4.92 -26.34
N THR A 2 -13.74 -5.83 -25.63
CA THR A 2 -14.11 -5.79 -24.21
C THR A 2 -12.97 -6.06 -23.24
N LYS A 3 -12.95 -5.35 -22.10
CA LYS A 3 -12.64 -5.96 -20.79
C LYS A 3 -13.45 -5.28 -19.68
N LYS A 4 -14.46 -6.03 -19.20
CA LYS A 4 -15.12 -5.84 -17.91
C LYS A 4 -14.06 -5.85 -16.81
N GLN A 5 -14.06 -4.85 -15.93
CA GLN A 5 -13.54 -5.01 -14.58
C GLN A 5 -14.60 -4.53 -13.59
N THR A 6 -15.37 -5.50 -13.12
CA THR A 6 -16.08 -5.42 -11.84
C THR A 6 -15.08 -5.78 -10.75
N ILE A 7 -14.72 -4.83 -9.90
CA ILE A 7 -14.10 -5.11 -8.61
C ILE A 7 -15.04 -4.64 -7.51
N LYS A 8 -15.65 -5.62 -6.85
CA LYS A 8 -16.45 -5.46 -5.64
C LYS A 8 -15.50 -5.35 -4.44
N LYS A 9 -15.64 -4.24 -3.71
CA LYS A 9 -15.77 -4.15 -2.24
C LYS A 9 -14.69 -4.84 -1.36
N ALA A 10 -13.89 -4.01 -0.72
CA ALA A 10 -13.50 -4.13 0.69
C ALA A 10 -13.49 -2.71 1.29
N THR A 11 -14.63 -2.19 1.75
CA THR A 11 -14.95 -2.00 3.18
C THR A 11 -13.76 -1.79 4.12
N THR A 12 -13.63 -0.53 4.54
CA THR A 12 -13.29 -0.03 5.89
C THR A 12 -11.91 -0.31 6.47
N ALA A 13 -11.07 0.73 6.48
CA ALA A 13 -10.31 1.11 7.67
C ALA A 13 -10.14 2.64 7.71
N LYS A 14 -11.22 3.34 8.10
CA LYS A 14 -11.12 4.68 8.66
C LYS A 14 -10.38 4.55 10.00
N LYS A 15 -9.08 4.84 10.04
CA LYS A 15 -8.36 5.10 11.30
C LYS A 15 -7.88 6.55 11.31
N THR A 16 -8.63 7.35 12.05
CA THR A 16 -8.24 8.62 12.60
C THR A 16 -7.09 8.47 13.62
N LYS A 17 -6.17 9.46 13.61
CA LYS A 17 -5.44 10.05 14.75
C LYS A 17 -4.21 9.34 15.35
N ALA A 18 -3.25 10.21 15.67
CA ALA A 18 -2.04 10.08 16.47
C ALA A 18 -0.93 9.17 15.90
N ALA A 19 0.29 9.70 15.82
CA ALA A 19 1.49 8.94 15.46
C ALA A 19 1.58 7.69 16.36
N PRO A 20 1.49 6.47 15.81
CA PRO A 20 1.48 5.29 16.66
C PRO A 20 2.88 5.00 17.21
N PRO A 21 3.00 4.36 18.38
CA PRO A 21 4.20 3.62 18.73
C PRO A 21 4.51 2.61 17.62
N ALA A 22 5.79 2.25 17.46
CA ALA A 22 6.28 1.41 16.36
C ALA A 22 5.32 0.23 16.06
N PRO A 23 4.93 0.04 14.79
CA PRO A 23 3.94 -0.95 14.40
C PRO A 23 4.49 -2.35 14.64
N LYS A 24 3.60 -3.30 14.92
CA LYS A 24 4.00 -4.72 14.90
C LYS A 24 4.39 -5.08 13.47
N LEU A 25 5.28 -6.05 13.33
CA LEU A 25 5.79 -6.48 12.02
C LEU A 25 4.65 -6.86 11.05
N GLU A 26 3.60 -7.51 11.56
CA GLU A 26 2.44 -7.90 10.76
C GLU A 26 1.67 -6.68 10.24
N ASP A 27 1.41 -5.69 11.09
CA ASP A 27 0.73 -4.44 10.69
C ASP A 27 1.57 -3.65 9.68
N PHE A 28 2.89 -3.64 9.87
CA PHE A 28 3.84 -2.98 8.98
C PHE A 28 3.84 -3.59 7.57
N ILE A 29 3.87 -4.92 7.48
CA ILE A 29 3.81 -5.62 6.18
C ILE A 29 2.46 -5.41 5.50
N ASP A 30 1.36 -5.42 6.25
CA ASP A 30 0.01 -5.19 5.70
C ASP A 30 -0.12 -3.78 5.10
N GLU A 31 0.43 -2.76 5.77
CA GLU A 31 0.47 -1.39 5.24
C GLU A 31 1.33 -1.26 3.99
N ILE A 32 2.49 -1.92 3.94
CA ILE A 32 3.33 -1.93 2.73
C ILE A 32 2.58 -2.59 1.58
N ARG A 33 1.93 -3.72 1.83
CA ARG A 33 1.16 -4.44 0.81
C ARG A 33 0.02 -3.58 0.27
N ALA A 34 -0.74 -2.93 1.15
CA ALA A 34 -1.82 -2.04 0.77
C ALA A 34 -1.31 -0.87 -0.08
N ARG A 35 -0.20 -0.25 0.34
CA ARG A 35 0.41 0.88 -0.38
C ARG A 35 0.99 0.46 -1.73
N ALA A 36 1.67 -0.68 -1.82
CA ALA A 36 2.19 -1.21 -3.08
C ALA A 36 1.07 -1.49 -4.09
N ASN A 37 -0.04 -2.07 -3.61
CA ASN A 37 -1.21 -2.30 -4.47
C ASN A 37 -1.83 -1.00 -4.97
N GLU A 38 -1.87 0.03 -4.14
CA GLU A 38 -2.34 1.35 -4.57
C GLU A 38 -1.44 1.96 -5.65
N ILE A 39 -0.11 1.85 -5.53
CA ILE A 39 0.82 2.33 -6.57
C ILE A 39 0.63 1.54 -7.87
N TYR A 40 0.49 0.22 -7.80
CA TYR A 40 0.19 -0.63 -8.95
C TYR A 40 -1.10 -0.19 -9.67
N ILE A 41 -2.18 0.08 -8.91
CA ILE A 41 -3.44 0.58 -9.47
C ILE A 41 -3.26 1.97 -10.08
N GLN A 42 -2.53 2.87 -9.42
CA GLN A 42 -2.27 4.23 -9.90
C GLN A 42 -1.46 4.25 -11.20
N ARG A 43 -0.56 3.29 -11.40
CA ARG A 43 0.16 3.14 -12.66
C ARG A 43 -0.78 2.78 -13.82
N ALA A 44 -1.94 2.19 -13.55
CA ALA A 44 -2.91 1.78 -14.57
C ALA A 44 -2.29 0.93 -15.70
N GLY A 45 -1.27 0.12 -15.40
CA GLY A 45 -0.50 -0.64 -16.39
C GLY A 45 0.67 0.11 -17.03
N GLY A 46 1.07 1.26 -16.47
CA GLY A 46 2.28 1.98 -16.83
C GLY A 46 3.58 1.22 -16.50
N PRO A 47 4.73 1.67 -17.03
CA PRO A 47 6.00 0.98 -16.86
C PRO A 47 6.40 0.91 -15.38
N GLY A 48 6.72 -0.30 -14.93
CA GLY A 48 7.15 -0.60 -13.58
C GLY A 48 6.84 -2.05 -13.20
N ASP A 49 7.50 -2.54 -12.15
CA ASP A 49 7.37 -3.92 -11.67
C ASP A 49 6.83 -3.93 -10.24
N ASP A 50 6.10 -4.99 -9.87
CA ASP A 50 5.51 -5.18 -8.54
C ASP A 50 6.55 -5.04 -7.42
N LEU A 51 7.80 -5.48 -7.66
CA LEU A 51 8.88 -5.33 -6.70
C LEU A 51 9.25 -3.85 -6.47
N SER A 52 9.23 -3.04 -7.52
CA SER A 52 9.51 -1.61 -7.41
C SER A 52 8.39 -0.88 -6.66
N ASP A 53 7.13 -1.26 -6.89
CA ASP A 53 5.97 -0.78 -6.13
C ASP A 53 6.11 -1.12 -4.64
N TRP A 54 6.52 -2.35 -4.35
CA TRP A 54 6.72 -2.82 -2.99
C TRP A 54 7.85 -2.09 -2.26
N LEU A 55 9.00 -1.89 -2.91
CA LEU A 55 10.13 -1.15 -2.33
C LEU A 55 9.81 0.33 -2.09
N GLN A 56 9.03 0.94 -2.99
CA GLN A 56 8.55 2.31 -2.82
C GLN A 56 7.63 2.40 -1.60
N ALA A 57 6.64 1.51 -1.51
CA ALA A 57 5.74 1.42 -0.37
C ALA A 57 6.51 1.18 0.94
N GLU A 58 7.49 0.28 0.95
CA GLU A 58 8.32 0.00 2.12
C GLU A 58 9.01 1.27 2.64
N ARG A 59 9.64 2.04 1.75
CA ARG A 59 10.29 3.32 2.12
C ARG A 59 9.30 4.32 2.69
N GLU A 60 8.12 4.45 2.09
CA GLU A 60 7.08 5.36 2.57
C GLU A 60 6.60 4.98 3.98
N ILE A 61 6.37 3.70 4.25
CA ILE A 61 5.93 3.21 5.56
C ILE A 61 7.06 3.28 6.59
N LYS A 62 8.32 2.97 6.23
CA LYS A 62 9.49 3.18 7.11
C LYS A 62 9.61 4.63 7.54
N ASN A 63 9.46 5.58 6.61
CA ASN A 63 9.49 7.01 6.90
C ASN A 63 8.33 7.43 7.80
N LYS A 64 7.11 6.93 7.54
CA LYS A 64 5.92 7.19 8.37
C LYS A 64 6.11 6.81 9.84
N TYR A 65 6.81 5.70 10.09
CA TYR A 65 7.09 5.20 11.44
C TYR A 65 8.47 5.60 11.97
N ASN A 66 9.23 6.39 11.21
CA ASN A 66 10.60 6.78 11.53
C ASN A 66 11.50 5.57 11.89
N ILE A 67 11.33 4.48 11.15
CA ILE A 67 12.14 3.27 11.25
C ILE A 67 13.38 3.49 10.37
N LYS A 68 14.55 3.59 11.00
CA LYS A 68 15.84 3.80 10.33
C LYS A 68 16.46 2.50 9.86
#